data_AF-A0A8X8BL98-F1
#
_entry.id   AF-A0A8X8BL98-F1
#
_cell.length_a   1.000
_cell.length_b   1.000
_cell.length_c   1.000
_cell.angle_alpha   90.00
_cell.angle_beta   90.00
_cell.angle_gamma   90.00
#
_symmetry.space_group_name_H-M   'P 1'
#
loop_
_entity.id
_entity.type
_entity.pdbx_description
1 polymer ?
#
loop_
_entity_poly.entity_id
_entity_poly.type
_entity_poly.pdbx_seq_one_letter_code
_entity_poly.pdbx_strand_id
1 'polypeptide(L)'
;MELHILEHSLKVASIAKEGIQLFTHGLIKLAFLRSRTGCKFFSLTETPEDYTIIVDEEGFRELPESEFLSVAEATWLALNVVSGGGSNSGSQPIGVTKIAKSVIAPLADHNISVFMLSTYQTDFILVRERDLPLVMHTLAAEFTLLRVINGETVAANSLAVTNGFVKPKLVQRPIIHPLSSPSNMFCVTSLDPETLPSVATLLMDVMFYSGGFPNNVLFTSASGELWKMVRIGGQPLGFDECGIVAQISEPLAAADIPAYYISTFKFDHALNDHFRLDTPPMTMAGEVTYSTLDFSQAGANTAAKPPGNCEDVTYSHVNFKTSTINQDGTPAAPSNDLVLWSNSRKLAYVIELAVPWKDAIEEAFERKKLRYANLAAEVEDRGWKFKVCPVEVGCRGFVASTTAKLLREVGVRGQAQRQAIRELVNTAERTSHWLWLKRADITWVAKAIS
;
A
#
# COMPACT_ATOMS: atom_id res chain seq x y z
N MET A 1 -20.26 19.51 -13.64
CA MET A 1 -18.92 18.93 -13.37
C MET A 1 -18.13 18.97 -14.66
N GLU A 2 -16.80 18.91 -14.60
CA GLU A 2 -15.97 18.83 -15.80
C GLU A 2 -15.43 17.41 -15.95
N LEU A 3 -15.42 16.92 -17.19
CA LEU A 3 -14.75 15.67 -17.56
C LEU A 3 -13.60 16.01 -18.48
N HIS A 4 -12.39 15.66 -18.07
CA HIS A 4 -11.16 15.90 -18.80
C HIS A 4 -10.71 14.62 -19.50
N ILE A 5 -10.67 14.63 -20.83
CA ILE A 5 -10.05 13.61 -21.67
C ILE A 5 -8.56 13.94 -21.75
N LEU A 6 -7.71 13.12 -21.13
CA LEU A 6 -6.28 13.37 -21.05
C LEU A 6 -5.59 13.11 -22.40
N GLU A 7 -4.40 13.70 -22.58
CA GLU A 7 -3.63 13.63 -23.83
C GLU A 7 -2.93 12.27 -24.05
N HIS A 8 -3.10 11.31 -23.14
CA HIS A 8 -2.34 10.06 -23.13
C HIS A 8 -3.06 8.95 -23.90
N SER A 9 -2.43 8.46 -24.97
CA SER A 9 -2.76 7.18 -25.60
C SER A 9 -2.06 6.06 -24.82
N LEU A 10 -2.84 5.19 -24.18
CA LEU A 10 -2.35 4.20 -23.23
C LEU A 10 -2.44 2.78 -23.81
N LYS A 11 -1.43 1.98 -23.51
CA LYS A 11 -1.39 0.53 -23.70
C LYS A 11 -1.56 -0.16 -22.35
N VAL A 12 -2.39 -1.19 -22.33
CA VAL A 12 -2.55 -2.10 -21.19
C VAL A 12 -1.86 -3.41 -21.54
N ALA A 13 -0.90 -3.83 -20.72
CA ALA A 13 -0.12 -5.04 -20.95
C ALA A 13 0.04 -5.84 -19.66
N SER A 14 0.41 -7.11 -19.79
CA SER A 14 0.73 -8.03 -18.72
C SER A 14 2.07 -8.69 -19.00
N ILE A 15 2.95 -8.66 -18.00
CA ILE A 15 4.21 -9.40 -18.00
C ILE A 15 4.03 -10.63 -17.10
N ALA A 16 4.28 -11.81 -17.67
CA ALA A 16 4.32 -13.05 -16.90
C ALA A 16 5.43 -13.02 -15.83
N LYS A 17 5.17 -13.60 -14.66
CA LYS A 17 6.09 -13.57 -13.51
C LYS A 17 7.49 -14.06 -13.85
N GLU A 18 7.57 -15.12 -14.65
CA GLU A 18 8.81 -15.77 -15.06
C GLU A 18 9.66 -14.88 -15.98
N GLY A 19 9.02 -13.96 -16.71
CA GLY A 19 9.67 -13.08 -17.68
C GLY A 19 10.15 -11.75 -17.11
N ILE A 20 9.83 -11.41 -15.85
CA ILE A 20 10.03 -10.05 -15.30
C ILE A 20 11.47 -9.54 -15.44
N GLN A 21 12.46 -10.43 -15.38
CA GLN A 21 13.89 -10.11 -15.52
C GLN A 21 14.22 -9.45 -16.87
N LEU A 22 13.52 -9.84 -17.94
CA LEU A 22 13.73 -9.26 -19.29
C LEU A 22 13.26 -7.80 -19.36
N PHE A 23 12.31 -7.42 -18.52
CA PHE A 23 11.70 -6.10 -18.51
C PHE A 23 12.29 -5.17 -17.44
N THR A 24 13.12 -5.69 -16.53
CA THR A 24 13.68 -4.92 -15.40
C THR A 24 14.36 -3.63 -15.84
N HIS A 25 15.13 -3.64 -16.94
CA HIS A 25 15.78 -2.43 -17.46
C HIS A 25 14.75 -1.36 -17.87
N GLY A 26 13.74 -1.73 -18.66
CA GLY A 26 12.67 -0.83 -19.07
C GLY A 26 11.86 -0.31 -17.88
N LEU A 27 11.47 -1.20 -16.98
CA LEU A 27 10.70 -0.85 -15.78
C LEU A 27 11.45 0.06 -14.81
N ILE A 28 12.75 -0.16 -14.60
CA ILE A 28 13.58 0.74 -13.80
C ILE A 28 13.67 2.12 -14.46
N LYS A 29 13.84 2.16 -15.78
CA LYS A 29 13.91 3.42 -16.52
C LYS A 29 12.60 4.22 -16.41
N LEU A 30 11.46 3.54 -16.54
CA LEU A 30 10.12 4.14 -16.40
C LEU A 30 9.84 4.61 -14.97
N ALA A 31 10.15 3.78 -13.96
CA ALA A 31 9.82 4.05 -12.57
C ALA A 31 10.74 5.11 -11.93
N PHE A 32 12.06 5.05 -12.19
CA PHE A 32 13.05 5.80 -11.42
C PHE A 32 13.84 6.83 -12.23
N LEU A 33 13.88 6.72 -13.57
CA LEU A 33 14.73 7.56 -14.42
C LEU A 33 13.89 8.46 -15.34
N ARG A 34 13.01 9.28 -14.76
CA ARG A 34 12.08 10.17 -15.50
C ARG A 34 12.76 11.03 -16.57
N SER A 35 14.00 11.47 -16.34
CA SER A 35 14.76 12.28 -17.33
C SER A 35 15.28 11.49 -18.53
N ARG A 36 15.11 10.16 -18.54
CA ARG A 36 15.62 9.25 -19.58
C ARG A 36 14.53 8.71 -20.51
N THR A 37 13.26 9.04 -20.26
CA THR A 37 12.12 8.59 -21.05
C THR A 37 11.16 9.75 -21.32
N GLY A 38 10.43 9.70 -22.45
CA GLY A 38 9.34 10.62 -22.75
C GLY A 38 8.01 10.26 -22.06
N CYS A 39 7.99 9.14 -21.33
CA CYS A 39 6.81 8.63 -20.63
C CYS A 39 6.28 9.63 -19.60
N LYS A 40 4.99 9.94 -19.69
CA LYS A 40 4.22 10.79 -18.77
C LYS A 40 3.17 10.00 -17.99
N PHE A 41 2.74 8.84 -18.49
CA PHE A 41 1.79 7.97 -17.80
C PHE A 41 2.37 6.57 -17.64
N PHE A 42 2.60 6.14 -16.40
CA PHE A 42 3.11 4.82 -16.06
C PHE A 42 2.45 4.30 -14.78
N SER A 43 1.88 3.11 -14.85
CA SER A 43 1.36 2.33 -13.73
C SER A 43 1.86 0.90 -13.85
N LEU A 44 2.33 0.35 -12.73
CA LEU A 44 2.72 -1.05 -12.58
C LEU A 44 1.95 -1.62 -11.38
N THR A 45 1.18 -2.67 -11.61
CA THR A 45 0.45 -3.38 -10.55
C THR A 45 0.91 -4.84 -10.52
N GLU A 46 1.47 -5.25 -9.39
CA GLU A 46 1.85 -6.64 -9.16
C GLU A 46 0.66 -7.44 -8.63
N THR A 47 0.36 -8.57 -9.27
CA THR A 47 -0.61 -9.57 -8.79
C THR A 47 0.10 -10.90 -8.53
N PRO A 48 -0.55 -11.92 -7.92
CA PRO A 48 0.01 -13.26 -7.90
C PRO A 48 0.24 -13.85 -9.31
N GLU A 49 -0.56 -13.44 -10.30
CA GLU A 49 -0.56 -14.03 -11.64
C GLU A 49 0.40 -13.35 -12.62
N ASP A 50 0.65 -12.05 -12.47
CA ASP A 50 1.42 -11.24 -13.42
C ASP A 50 1.82 -9.87 -12.87
N TYR A 51 2.47 -9.08 -13.72
CA TYR A 51 2.61 -7.64 -13.56
C TYR A 51 1.79 -6.93 -14.64
N THR A 52 0.73 -6.25 -14.25
CA THR A 52 -0.04 -5.41 -15.18
C THR A 52 0.62 -4.06 -15.33
N ILE A 53 0.77 -3.61 -16.57
CA ILE A 53 1.33 -2.31 -16.94
C ILE A 53 0.27 -1.51 -17.67
N ILE A 54 0.12 -0.25 -17.27
CA ILE A 54 -0.60 0.77 -18.05
C ILE A 54 0.41 1.86 -18.34
N VAL A 55 0.72 2.07 -19.61
CA VAL A 55 1.79 2.98 -20.02
C VAL A 55 1.40 3.73 -21.29
N ASP A 56 1.86 4.96 -21.43
CA ASP A 56 1.71 5.69 -22.69
C ASP A 56 2.60 5.14 -23.82
N GLU A 57 2.39 5.61 -25.04
CA GLU A 57 3.14 5.15 -26.21
C GLU A 57 4.65 5.34 -26.11
N GLU A 58 5.13 6.41 -25.46
CA GLU A 58 6.57 6.66 -25.29
C GLU A 58 7.17 5.66 -24.30
N GLY A 59 6.47 5.40 -23.18
CA GLY A 59 6.92 4.41 -22.21
C GLY A 59 6.80 2.96 -22.71
N PHE A 60 5.80 2.66 -23.55
CA PHE A 60 5.65 1.33 -24.14
C PHE A 60 6.86 0.92 -24.98
N ARG A 61 7.52 1.86 -25.66
CA ARG A 61 8.75 1.61 -26.44
C ARG A 61 9.95 1.17 -25.60
N GLU A 62 9.91 1.38 -24.29
CA GLU A 62 10.95 0.92 -23.36
C GLU A 62 10.82 -0.57 -23.01
N LEU A 63 9.71 -1.22 -23.38
CA LEU A 63 9.46 -2.63 -23.13
C LEU A 63 9.86 -3.47 -24.35
N PRO A 64 10.74 -4.47 -24.20
CA PRO A 64 11.11 -5.34 -25.31
C PRO A 64 9.96 -6.27 -25.71
N GLU A 65 9.87 -6.62 -27.00
CA GLU A 65 9.00 -7.70 -27.45
C GLU A 65 9.48 -9.04 -26.88
N SER A 66 8.53 -9.84 -26.39
CA SER A 66 8.82 -11.13 -25.78
C SER A 66 7.55 -11.98 -25.69
N GLU A 67 7.72 -13.31 -25.61
CA GLU A 67 6.62 -14.25 -25.33
C GLU A 67 5.98 -14.03 -23.95
N PHE A 68 6.70 -13.40 -23.02
CA PHE A 68 6.20 -13.10 -21.68
C PHE A 68 5.37 -11.80 -21.60
N LEU A 69 5.24 -11.04 -22.70
CA LEU A 69 4.46 -9.81 -22.76
C LEU A 69 3.15 -10.05 -23.52
N SER A 70 2.02 -9.92 -22.83
CA SER A 70 0.68 -9.90 -23.43
C SER A 70 0.17 -8.46 -23.48
N VAL A 71 -0.31 -8.01 -24.63
CA VAL A 71 -0.78 -6.62 -24.81
C VAL A 71 -2.25 -6.64 -25.21
N ALA A 72 -3.07 -5.83 -24.53
CA ALA A 72 -4.45 -5.64 -24.93
C ALA A 72 -4.50 -5.00 -26.32
N GLU A 73 -5.39 -5.48 -27.20
CA GLU A 73 -5.46 -5.02 -28.59
C GLU A 73 -5.79 -3.52 -28.69
N ALA A 74 -6.67 -3.03 -27.82
CA ALA A 74 -7.13 -1.66 -27.84
C ALA A 74 -6.09 -0.65 -27.32
N THR A 75 -6.08 0.53 -27.93
CA THR A 75 -5.52 1.74 -27.31
C THR A 75 -6.58 2.38 -26.42
N TRP A 76 -6.15 2.84 -25.25
CA TRP A 76 -7.02 3.39 -24.22
C TRP A 76 -6.75 4.88 -24.00
N LEU A 77 -7.80 5.62 -23.67
CA LEU A 77 -7.75 7.02 -23.29
C LEU A 77 -8.14 7.15 -21.81
N ALA A 78 -7.39 7.93 -21.05
CA ALA A 78 -7.73 8.22 -19.67
C ALA A 78 -8.69 9.41 -19.57
N LEU A 79 -9.79 9.20 -18.85
CA LEU A 79 -10.74 10.24 -18.43
C LEU A 79 -10.52 10.56 -16.96
N ASN A 80 -10.63 11.83 -16.60
CA ASN A 80 -10.57 12.30 -15.23
C ASN A 80 -11.76 13.23 -14.93
N VAL A 81 -12.44 13.00 -13.80
CA VAL A 81 -13.58 13.83 -13.38
C VAL A 81 -13.10 14.89 -12.40
N VAL A 82 -13.28 16.16 -12.76
CA VAL A 82 -12.98 17.28 -11.88
C VAL A 82 -14.32 17.81 -11.32
N SER A 83 -14.58 17.50 -10.05
CA SER A 83 -15.69 18.11 -9.32
C SER A 83 -15.26 19.47 -8.77
N GLY A 84 -15.84 20.55 -9.27
CA GLY A 84 -15.64 21.89 -8.72
C GLY A 84 -16.04 21.91 -7.24
N GLY A 85 -15.12 22.37 -6.37
CA GLY A 85 -15.28 22.36 -4.93
C GLY A 85 -16.46 23.20 -4.46
N GLY A 86 -17.63 22.58 -4.33
CA GLY A 86 -18.75 23.10 -3.56
C GLY A 86 -18.55 22.73 -2.10
N SER A 87 -18.27 23.73 -1.26
CA SER A 87 -18.29 23.65 0.20
C SER A 87 -19.61 23.05 0.69
N ASN A 88 -19.63 21.76 1.03
CA ASN A 88 -20.67 21.17 1.85
C ASN A 88 -20.04 20.19 2.84
N SER A 89 -20.10 20.56 4.11
CA SER A 89 -19.76 19.78 5.29
C SER A 89 -20.62 18.52 5.38
N GLY A 90 -20.02 17.37 5.09
CA GLY A 90 -20.57 16.01 5.23
C GLY A 90 -19.63 15.02 4.56
N SER A 91 -19.48 13.80 5.08
CA SER A 91 -18.59 12.77 4.52
C SER A 91 -18.95 12.48 3.06
N GLN A 92 -18.28 13.12 2.12
CA GLN A 92 -18.43 12.80 0.71
C GLN A 92 -17.75 11.44 0.47
N PRO A 93 -18.40 10.49 -0.24
CA PRO A 93 -17.79 9.19 -0.55
C PRO A 93 -16.45 9.42 -1.24
N ILE A 94 -15.39 8.67 -0.98
CA ILE A 94 -14.07 8.81 -1.62
C ILE A 94 -13.91 7.75 -2.71
N GLY A 95 -13.26 8.11 -3.83
CA GLY A 95 -12.91 7.17 -4.90
C GLY A 95 -14.03 6.93 -5.91
N VAL A 96 -14.05 5.73 -6.51
CA VAL A 96 -14.97 5.35 -7.61
C VAL A 96 -16.45 5.52 -7.25
N THR A 97 -16.80 5.44 -5.97
CA THR A 97 -18.19 5.58 -5.51
C THR A 97 -18.77 6.98 -5.73
N LYS A 98 -17.93 8.04 -5.81
CA LYS A 98 -18.36 9.39 -6.21
C LYS A 98 -18.92 9.45 -7.63
N ILE A 99 -18.30 8.68 -8.53
CA ILE A 99 -18.56 8.72 -9.97
C ILE A 99 -19.41 7.54 -10.45
N ALA A 100 -19.82 6.66 -9.53
CA ALA A 100 -20.60 5.47 -9.83
C ALA A 100 -21.88 5.80 -10.61
N LYS A 101 -22.65 6.78 -10.14
CA LYS A 101 -23.94 7.16 -10.75
C LYS A 101 -23.81 8.07 -11.96
N SER A 102 -22.82 8.96 -11.98
CA SER A 102 -22.69 10.00 -13.00
C SER A 102 -21.82 9.58 -14.19
N VAL A 103 -20.92 8.60 -14.00
CA VAL A 103 -19.99 8.15 -15.06
C VAL A 103 -20.09 6.65 -15.27
N ILE A 104 -19.83 5.83 -14.25
CA ILE A 104 -19.69 4.38 -14.41
C ILE A 104 -20.99 3.74 -14.89
N ALA A 105 -22.12 4.07 -14.27
CA ALA A 105 -23.43 3.52 -14.62
C ALA A 105 -23.89 3.94 -16.03
N PRO A 106 -23.83 5.23 -16.44
CA PRO A 106 -24.14 5.62 -17.80
C PRO A 106 -23.28 4.93 -18.86
N LEU A 107 -21.97 4.77 -18.62
CA LEU A 107 -21.08 4.06 -19.54
C LEU A 107 -21.46 2.57 -19.65
N ALA A 108 -21.79 1.93 -18.53
CA ALA A 108 -22.27 0.55 -18.52
C ALA A 108 -23.61 0.37 -19.25
N ASP A 109 -24.56 1.30 -19.09
CA ASP A 109 -25.86 1.28 -19.79
C ASP A 109 -25.73 1.37 -21.32
N HIS A 110 -24.65 2.01 -21.79
CA HIS A 110 -24.35 2.15 -23.21
C HIS A 110 -23.38 1.09 -23.73
N ASN A 111 -23.13 0.02 -22.95
CA ASN A 111 -22.20 -1.07 -23.27
C ASN A 111 -20.78 -0.57 -23.60
N ILE A 112 -20.31 0.40 -22.83
CA ILE A 112 -18.93 0.88 -22.92
C ILE A 112 -18.12 0.19 -21.84
N SER A 113 -17.14 -0.60 -22.28
CA SER A 113 -16.17 -1.24 -21.38
C SER A 113 -15.22 -0.19 -20.82
N VAL A 114 -14.92 -0.32 -19.54
CA VAL A 114 -14.03 0.60 -18.81
C VAL A 114 -12.98 -0.18 -18.06
N PHE A 115 -11.79 0.41 -17.94
CA PHE A 115 -10.71 -0.11 -17.12
C PHE A 115 -10.39 0.94 -16.05
N MET A 116 -10.43 0.57 -14.78
CA MET A 116 -10.31 1.54 -13.69
C MET A 116 -8.89 1.60 -13.15
N LEU A 117 -8.38 2.81 -12.93
CA LEU A 117 -7.13 3.03 -12.21
C LEU A 117 -7.33 4.14 -11.17
N SER A 118 -7.75 3.74 -9.98
CA SER A 118 -7.71 4.60 -8.81
C SER A 118 -6.29 4.76 -8.29
N THR A 119 -5.90 6.00 -7.98
CA THR A 119 -4.60 6.38 -7.40
C THR A 119 -4.80 7.11 -6.08
N TYR A 120 -3.72 7.50 -5.41
CA TYR A 120 -3.82 8.35 -4.22
C TYR A 120 -4.47 9.71 -4.54
N GLN A 121 -4.22 10.27 -5.74
CA GLN A 121 -4.65 11.61 -6.10
C GLN A 121 -6.04 11.65 -6.75
N THR A 122 -6.33 10.70 -7.63
CA THR A 122 -7.57 10.70 -8.43
C THR A 122 -7.92 9.32 -8.97
N ASP A 123 -9.12 9.21 -9.53
CA ASP A 123 -9.63 8.04 -10.23
C ASP A 123 -9.59 8.25 -11.75
N PHE A 124 -8.78 7.46 -12.45
CA PHE A 124 -8.78 7.44 -13.91
C PHE A 124 -9.75 6.38 -14.42
N ILE A 125 -10.63 6.79 -15.33
CA ILE A 125 -11.48 5.87 -16.10
C ILE A 125 -10.87 5.72 -17.48
N LEU A 126 -10.37 4.53 -17.81
CA LEU A 126 -9.83 4.26 -19.13
C LEU A 126 -10.94 3.72 -20.02
N VAL A 127 -11.10 4.34 -21.19
CA VAL A 127 -12.03 3.91 -22.25
C VAL A 127 -11.24 3.62 -23.51
N ARG A 128 -11.72 2.69 -24.34
CA ARG A 128 -11.08 2.43 -25.64
C ARG A 128 -11.22 3.67 -26.53
N GLU A 129 -10.17 4.02 -27.24
CA GLU A 129 -10.18 5.19 -28.14
C GLU A 129 -11.32 5.13 -29.16
N ARG A 130 -11.61 3.93 -29.69
CA ARG A 130 -12.72 3.68 -30.62
C ARG A 130 -14.11 4.00 -30.05
N ASP A 131 -14.27 3.95 -28.73
CA ASP A 131 -15.54 4.18 -28.05
C ASP A 131 -15.72 5.66 -27.64
N LEU A 132 -14.69 6.50 -27.82
CA LEU A 132 -14.70 7.90 -27.40
C LEU A 132 -15.91 8.71 -27.92
N PRO A 133 -16.36 8.58 -29.18
CA PRO A 133 -17.55 9.29 -29.65
C PRO A 133 -18.80 8.95 -28.83
N LEU A 134 -18.97 7.67 -28.47
CA LEU A 134 -20.10 7.20 -27.68
C LEU A 134 -19.97 7.65 -26.22
N VAL A 135 -18.76 7.63 -25.65
CA VAL A 135 -18.47 8.19 -24.32
C VAL A 135 -18.85 9.66 -24.23
N MET A 136 -18.38 10.48 -25.19
CA MET A 136 -18.68 11.91 -25.23
C MET A 136 -20.19 12.14 -25.35
N HIS A 137 -20.89 11.40 -26.21
CA HIS A 137 -22.34 11.50 -26.30
C HIS A 137 -23.03 11.16 -24.98
N THR A 138 -22.64 10.05 -24.36
CA THR A 138 -23.22 9.53 -23.11
C THR A 138 -23.08 10.52 -21.95
N LEU A 139 -21.92 11.17 -21.83
CA LEU A 139 -21.60 12.03 -20.70
C LEU A 139 -21.84 13.53 -20.94
N ALA A 140 -22.09 13.95 -22.19
CA ALA A 140 -22.31 15.37 -22.53
C ALA A 140 -23.52 16.01 -21.84
N ALA A 141 -24.50 15.21 -21.40
CA ALA A 141 -25.68 15.73 -20.70
C ALA A 141 -25.35 16.21 -19.27
N GLU A 142 -24.34 15.63 -18.62
CA GLU A 142 -24.01 15.90 -17.22
C GLU A 142 -22.66 16.65 -17.04
N PHE A 143 -21.80 16.62 -18.06
CA PHE A 143 -20.44 17.13 -17.99
C PHE A 143 -20.11 18.13 -19.09
N THR A 144 -19.39 19.18 -18.72
CA THR A 144 -18.60 19.96 -19.67
C THR A 144 -17.40 19.12 -20.07
N LEU A 145 -17.36 18.69 -21.33
CA LEU A 145 -16.30 17.84 -21.85
C LEU A 145 -15.12 18.69 -22.31
N LEU A 146 -13.96 18.44 -21.72
CA LEU A 146 -12.71 19.12 -22.02
C LEU A 146 -11.68 18.09 -22.48
N ARG A 147 -10.81 18.48 -23.42
CA ARG A 147 -9.68 17.68 -23.86
C ARG A 147 -8.39 18.41 -23.49
N VAL A 148 -7.43 17.67 -22.96
CA VAL A 148 -6.09 18.19 -22.72
C VAL A 148 -5.27 18.00 -24.00
N ILE A 149 -4.66 19.07 -24.51
CA ILE A 149 -3.77 19.06 -25.67
C ILE A 149 -2.54 19.89 -25.33
N ASN A 150 -1.36 19.27 -25.32
CA ASN A 150 -0.10 19.92 -24.93
C ASN A 150 -0.18 20.57 -23.55
N GLY A 151 -0.90 19.95 -22.62
CA GLY A 151 -1.15 20.48 -21.28
C GLY A 151 -2.22 21.59 -21.17
N GLU A 152 -2.81 22.04 -22.28
CA GLU A 152 -3.89 23.03 -22.27
C GLU A 152 -5.27 22.37 -22.39
N THR A 153 -6.25 22.85 -21.63
CA THR A 153 -7.63 22.36 -21.66
C THR A 153 -8.44 23.08 -22.71
N VAL A 154 -8.93 22.36 -23.71
CA VAL A 154 -9.80 22.89 -24.77
C VAL A 154 -11.18 22.21 -24.72
N ALA A 155 -12.23 22.89 -25.19
CA ALA A 155 -13.55 22.29 -25.28
C ALA A 155 -13.54 21.10 -26.26
N ALA A 156 -14.08 19.96 -25.84
CA ALA A 156 -14.24 18.81 -26.72
C ALA A 156 -15.50 19.00 -27.58
N ASN A 157 -15.31 19.21 -28.88
CA ASN A 157 -16.43 19.35 -29.81
C ASN A 157 -17.10 17.99 -30.03
N SER A 158 -18.39 17.89 -29.73
CA SER A 158 -19.18 16.68 -29.97
C SER A 158 -19.31 16.41 -31.48
N LEU A 159 -18.73 15.31 -31.96
CA LEU A 159 -19.03 14.79 -33.29
C LEU A 159 -20.46 14.25 -33.26
N ALA A 160 -21.37 14.96 -33.93
CA ALA A 160 -22.79 14.65 -33.96
C ALA A 160 -23.07 13.27 -34.58
N VAL A 161 -23.17 12.24 -33.75
CA VAL A 161 -23.78 10.95 -34.11
C VAL A 161 -25.11 10.88 -33.36
N THR A 162 -26.20 11.26 -34.03
CA THR A 162 -27.53 11.47 -33.42
C THR A 162 -28.53 10.35 -33.68
N ASN A 163 -28.17 9.28 -34.40
CA ASN A 163 -29.13 8.27 -34.82
C ASN A 163 -29.00 6.96 -34.04
N GLY A 164 -29.98 6.68 -33.17
CA GLY A 164 -30.27 5.34 -32.66
C GLY A 164 -30.23 5.12 -31.14
N PHE A 165 -30.02 6.16 -30.33
CA PHE A 165 -29.72 5.97 -28.91
C PHE A 165 -30.96 5.97 -28.00
N VAL A 166 -31.05 4.92 -27.17
CA VAL A 166 -32.15 4.64 -26.24
C VAL A 166 -31.89 5.38 -24.92
N LYS A 167 -32.92 6.00 -24.34
CA LYS A 167 -32.82 6.63 -23.01
C LYS A 167 -32.34 5.63 -21.95
N PRO A 168 -31.51 6.06 -20.98
CA PRO A 168 -31.04 5.19 -19.90
C PRO A 168 -32.23 4.59 -19.16
N LYS A 169 -32.28 3.26 -19.10
CA LYS A 169 -33.19 2.52 -18.22
C LYS A 169 -32.44 2.26 -16.94
N LEU A 170 -33.12 2.34 -15.80
CA LEU A 170 -32.57 1.89 -14.52
C LEU A 170 -32.39 0.36 -14.62
N VAL A 171 -31.18 -0.10 -14.94
CA VAL A 171 -30.88 -1.54 -15.05
C VAL A 171 -30.43 -2.04 -13.68
N GLN A 172 -31.11 -3.05 -13.14
CA GLN A 172 -30.56 -3.80 -12.01
C GLN A 172 -29.39 -4.65 -12.52
N ARG A 173 -28.20 -4.43 -11.96
CA ARG A 173 -26.99 -5.17 -12.32
C ARG A 173 -26.58 -6.07 -11.14
N PRO A 174 -27.04 -7.33 -11.10
CA PRO A 174 -26.58 -8.26 -10.06
C PRO A 174 -25.08 -8.52 -10.21
N ILE A 175 -24.41 -8.79 -9.10
CA ILE A 175 -23.01 -9.22 -9.11
C ILE A 175 -22.97 -10.64 -9.70
N ILE A 176 -22.33 -10.79 -10.85
CA ILE A 176 -22.23 -12.08 -11.56
C ILE A 176 -20.86 -12.75 -11.41
N HIS A 177 -19.83 -11.95 -11.09
CA HIS A 177 -18.47 -12.44 -10.90
C HIS A 177 -18.23 -12.82 -9.44
N PRO A 178 -17.55 -13.95 -9.17
CA PRO A 178 -17.25 -14.33 -7.80
C PRO A 178 -16.30 -13.31 -7.16
N LEU A 179 -16.52 -13.06 -5.87
CA LEU A 179 -15.74 -12.14 -5.07
C LEU A 179 -14.87 -12.92 -4.09
N SER A 180 -13.64 -12.47 -3.87
CA SER A 180 -12.75 -13.02 -2.85
C SER A 180 -12.11 -11.88 -2.06
N SER A 181 -11.92 -12.07 -0.75
CA SER A 181 -11.28 -11.05 0.10
C SER A 181 -10.08 -11.67 0.82
N PRO A 182 -8.85 -11.35 0.41
CA PRO A 182 -7.65 -11.83 1.08
C PRO A 182 -7.53 -11.22 2.48
N SER A 183 -6.80 -11.88 3.40
CA SER A 183 -6.62 -11.40 4.77
C SER A 183 -5.83 -10.09 4.88
N ASN A 184 -5.08 -9.74 3.82
CA ASN A 184 -4.24 -8.55 3.74
C ASN A 184 -5.01 -7.25 4.00
N MET A 185 -4.28 -6.29 4.55
CA MET A 185 -4.68 -4.89 4.70
C MET A 185 -3.77 -4.03 3.84
N PHE A 186 -4.37 -3.18 3.02
CA PHE A 186 -3.65 -2.34 2.06
C PHE A 186 -3.58 -0.91 2.53
N CYS A 187 -2.47 -0.24 2.24
CA CYS A 187 -2.33 1.20 2.41
C CYS A 187 -2.25 1.85 1.03
N VAL A 188 -2.98 2.96 0.84
CA VAL A 188 -2.87 3.81 -0.34
C VAL A 188 -2.07 5.04 0.07
N THR A 189 -0.93 5.28 -0.60
CA THR A 189 -0.03 6.38 -0.25
C THR A 189 0.57 7.04 -1.49
N SER A 190 1.06 8.27 -1.31
CA SER A 190 1.92 8.98 -2.26
C SER A 190 3.33 9.18 -1.71
N LEU A 191 4.29 9.42 -2.59
CA LEU A 191 5.65 9.77 -2.25
C LEU A 191 6.06 11.05 -3.01
N ASP A 192 6.80 11.93 -2.34
CA ASP A 192 7.44 13.07 -3.01
C ASP A 192 8.48 12.56 -4.03
N PRO A 193 8.37 12.94 -5.32
CA PRO A 193 9.35 12.56 -6.35
C PRO A 193 10.81 12.82 -5.98
N GLU A 194 11.11 13.87 -5.21
CA GLU A 194 12.49 14.19 -4.80
C GLU A 194 13.05 13.15 -3.81
N THR A 195 12.16 12.49 -3.05
CA THR A 195 12.54 11.45 -2.10
C THR A 195 12.61 10.05 -2.73
N LEU A 196 12.10 9.89 -3.96
CA LEU A 196 12.09 8.60 -4.67
C LEU A 196 13.47 7.91 -4.74
N PRO A 197 14.59 8.62 -5.02
CA PRO A 197 15.92 7.99 -5.03
C PRO A 197 16.30 7.36 -3.68
N SER A 198 15.83 7.92 -2.56
CA SER A 198 16.17 7.44 -1.21
C SER A 198 15.51 6.09 -0.88
N VAL A 199 14.39 5.77 -1.53
CA VAL A 199 13.64 4.51 -1.36
C VAL A 199 13.70 3.61 -2.59
N ALA A 200 14.46 3.99 -3.63
CA ALA A 200 14.48 3.28 -4.90
C ALA A 200 14.99 1.84 -4.78
N THR A 201 16.07 1.63 -4.01
CA THR A 201 16.64 0.28 -3.79
C THR A 201 15.63 -0.67 -3.17
N LEU A 202 14.87 -0.16 -2.23
CA LEU A 202 13.79 -0.88 -1.58
C LEU A 202 12.61 -1.15 -2.52
N LEU A 203 12.15 -0.13 -3.24
CA LEU A 203 11.06 -0.32 -4.20
C LEU A 203 11.46 -1.35 -5.25
N MET A 204 12.72 -1.34 -5.71
CA MET A 204 13.24 -2.39 -6.61
C MET A 204 13.24 -3.78 -5.96
N ASP A 205 13.61 -3.90 -4.68
CA ASP A 205 13.58 -5.16 -3.94
C ASP A 205 12.14 -5.73 -3.85
N VAL A 206 11.18 -4.86 -3.54
CA VAL A 206 9.76 -5.21 -3.48
C VAL A 206 9.22 -5.56 -4.86
N MET A 207 9.51 -4.75 -5.89
CA MET A 207 8.99 -4.92 -7.25
C MET A 207 9.52 -6.18 -7.95
N PHE A 208 10.77 -6.57 -7.71
CA PHE A 208 11.45 -7.57 -8.56
C PHE A 208 12.03 -8.77 -7.82
N TYR A 209 12.27 -8.67 -6.50
CA TYR A 209 13.01 -9.67 -5.75
C TYR A 209 12.24 -10.22 -4.54
N SER A 210 11.03 -9.70 -4.30
CA SER A 210 10.11 -10.12 -3.23
C SER A 210 10.67 -9.98 -1.81
N GLY A 211 11.71 -9.16 -1.63
CA GLY A 211 12.11 -8.70 -0.31
C GLY A 211 11.09 -7.71 0.19
N GLY A 212 10.23 -8.13 1.13
CA GLY A 212 9.25 -7.24 1.74
C GLY A 212 9.94 -6.01 2.36
N PHE A 213 9.16 -4.95 2.58
CA PHE A 213 9.68 -3.71 3.14
C PHE A 213 10.47 -3.96 4.45
N PRO A 214 11.73 -3.49 4.58
CA PRO A 214 12.32 -3.21 5.87
C PRO A 214 11.35 -2.28 6.58
N ASN A 215 10.99 -2.59 7.82
CA ASN A 215 10.08 -1.77 8.61
C ASN A 215 10.53 -0.29 8.56
N ASN A 216 9.60 0.62 8.30
CA ASN A 216 9.74 2.09 8.37
C ASN A 216 10.36 2.86 7.19
N VAL A 217 10.21 2.38 5.95
CA VAL A 217 10.69 3.13 4.77
C VAL A 217 9.59 3.74 3.90
N LEU A 218 8.37 3.20 3.92
CA LEU A 218 7.21 3.90 3.34
C LEU A 218 6.62 4.86 4.37
N PHE A 219 6.84 6.15 4.17
CA PHE A 219 6.11 7.19 4.88
C PHE A 219 4.74 7.36 4.23
N THR A 220 3.71 6.82 4.87
CA THR A 220 2.34 7.00 4.41
C THR A 220 1.78 8.28 5.00
N SER A 221 1.38 9.24 4.16
CA SER A 221 0.64 10.43 4.60
C SER A 221 -0.81 10.14 4.99
N ALA A 222 -1.27 8.89 4.81
CA ALA A 222 -2.61 8.45 5.13
C ALA A 222 -2.81 8.33 6.66
N SER A 223 -4.01 8.69 7.10
CA SER A 223 -4.58 8.70 8.45
C SER A 223 -4.51 7.39 9.26
N GLY A 224 -3.71 6.39 8.86
CA GLY A 224 -3.79 5.03 9.38
C GLY A 224 -4.99 4.24 8.85
N GLU A 225 -5.68 4.76 7.83
CA GLU A 225 -6.76 4.07 7.13
C GLU A 225 -6.20 2.93 6.30
N LEU A 226 -6.52 1.72 6.74
CA LEU A 226 -6.21 0.48 6.05
C LEU A 226 -7.43 0.01 5.26
N TRP A 227 -7.18 -0.47 4.06
CA TRP A 227 -8.22 -0.85 3.11
C TRP A 227 -8.26 -2.36 2.95
N LYS A 228 -9.47 -2.90 2.96
CA LYS A 228 -9.72 -4.31 2.70
C LYS A 228 -9.95 -4.51 1.21
N MET A 229 -9.20 -5.42 0.61
CA MET A 229 -9.38 -5.77 -0.80
C MET A 229 -10.54 -6.74 -0.97
N VAL A 230 -11.33 -6.49 -2.01
CA VAL A 230 -12.25 -7.43 -2.65
C VAL A 230 -11.76 -7.60 -4.08
N ARG A 231 -11.27 -8.79 -4.40
CA ARG A 231 -10.90 -9.20 -5.75
C ARG A 231 -12.12 -9.75 -6.47
N ILE A 232 -12.32 -9.33 -7.71
CA ILE A 232 -13.49 -9.64 -8.54
C ILE A 232 -13.03 -10.47 -9.75
N GLY A 233 -13.72 -11.58 -9.99
CA GLY A 233 -13.47 -12.49 -11.09
C GLY A 233 -12.86 -13.82 -10.66
N GLY A 234 -13.44 -14.92 -11.13
CA GLY A 234 -12.93 -16.29 -10.89
C GLY A 234 -12.09 -16.81 -12.05
N GLN A 235 -12.15 -16.13 -13.19
CA GLN A 235 -11.38 -16.33 -14.42
C GLN A 235 -11.02 -14.93 -14.97
N PRO A 236 -10.05 -14.82 -15.90
CA PRO A 236 -9.71 -13.55 -16.51
C PRO A 236 -10.94 -12.86 -17.12
N LEU A 237 -11.21 -11.62 -16.69
CA LEU A 237 -12.40 -10.84 -17.08
C LEU A 237 -12.34 -10.36 -18.54
N GLY A 238 -11.13 -10.24 -19.09
CA GLY A 238 -10.92 -9.67 -20.43
C GLY A 238 -11.21 -8.17 -20.47
N PHE A 239 -11.42 -7.64 -21.68
CA PHE A 239 -11.52 -6.19 -21.92
C PHE A 239 -12.84 -5.75 -22.58
N ASP A 240 -13.72 -6.68 -22.91
CA ASP A 240 -14.95 -6.41 -23.66
C ASP A 240 -16.20 -6.41 -22.79
N GLU A 241 -16.18 -7.12 -21.66
CA GLU A 241 -17.33 -7.19 -20.76
C GLU A 241 -17.59 -5.84 -20.10
N CYS A 242 -18.84 -5.39 -20.14
CA CYS A 242 -19.25 -4.10 -19.64
C CYS A 242 -19.99 -4.23 -18.30
N GLY A 243 -19.91 -3.19 -17.47
CA GLY A 243 -20.70 -3.10 -16.24
C GLY A 243 -20.16 -3.86 -15.04
N ILE A 244 -18.99 -4.51 -15.12
CA ILE A 244 -18.33 -5.14 -13.96
C ILE A 244 -18.10 -4.10 -12.84
N VAL A 245 -17.47 -2.97 -13.19
CA VAL A 245 -17.25 -1.87 -12.24
C VAL A 245 -18.58 -1.30 -11.71
N ALA A 246 -19.62 -1.25 -12.54
CA ALA A 246 -20.94 -0.76 -12.12
C ALA A 246 -21.58 -1.69 -11.08
N GLN A 247 -21.53 -3.01 -11.29
CA GLN A 247 -22.06 -4.02 -10.35
C GLN A 247 -21.47 -3.89 -8.93
N ILE A 248 -20.23 -3.40 -8.81
CA ILE A 248 -19.55 -3.22 -7.52
C ILE A 248 -19.73 -1.79 -7.00
N SER A 249 -19.50 -0.78 -7.82
CA SER A 249 -19.49 0.62 -7.39
C SER A 249 -20.88 1.18 -7.08
N GLU A 250 -21.95 0.73 -7.76
CA GLU A 250 -23.32 1.17 -7.50
C GLU A 250 -23.83 0.79 -6.10
N PRO A 251 -23.75 -0.48 -5.64
CA PRO A 251 -24.17 -0.83 -4.29
C PRO A 251 -23.30 -0.17 -3.21
N LEU A 252 -21.99 -0.03 -3.45
CA LEU A 252 -21.10 0.69 -2.52
C LEU A 252 -21.48 2.17 -2.43
N ALA A 253 -21.79 2.82 -3.55
CA ALA A 253 -22.26 4.21 -3.57
C ALA A 253 -23.64 4.36 -2.93
N ALA A 254 -24.54 3.38 -3.07
CA ALA A 254 -25.84 3.37 -2.39
C ALA A 254 -25.69 3.24 -0.86
N ALA A 255 -24.64 2.56 -0.40
CA ALA A 255 -24.30 2.39 1.02
C ALA A 255 -23.35 3.47 1.57
N ASP A 256 -22.96 4.47 0.76
CA ASP A 256 -21.97 5.50 1.13
C ASP A 256 -20.62 4.89 1.61
N ILE A 257 -20.19 3.79 0.99
CA ILE A 257 -18.91 3.15 1.29
C ILE A 257 -17.86 3.70 0.31
N PRO A 258 -16.78 4.34 0.79
CA PRO A 258 -15.69 4.78 -0.07
C PRO A 258 -14.94 3.56 -0.62
N ALA A 259 -14.49 3.65 -1.87
CA ALA A 259 -13.73 2.58 -2.50
C ALA A 259 -12.74 3.10 -3.55
N TYR A 260 -11.50 2.62 -3.49
CA TYR A 260 -10.59 2.67 -4.63
C TYR A 260 -10.84 1.45 -5.52
N TYR A 261 -10.63 1.58 -6.82
CA TYR A 261 -10.83 0.51 -7.77
C TYR A 261 -9.66 0.41 -8.76
N ILE A 262 -9.03 -0.76 -8.82
CA ILE A 262 -7.89 -1.03 -9.70
C ILE A 262 -8.21 -2.27 -10.54
N SER A 263 -8.36 -2.05 -11.83
CA SER A 263 -8.39 -3.12 -12.83
C SER A 263 -6.97 -3.56 -13.15
N THR A 264 -6.75 -4.87 -13.21
CA THR A 264 -5.53 -5.51 -13.70
C THR A 264 -5.84 -6.28 -14.98
N PHE A 265 -4.82 -6.78 -15.66
CA PHE A 265 -5.00 -7.44 -16.96
C PHE A 265 -5.97 -8.63 -16.91
N LYS A 266 -6.11 -9.26 -15.74
CA LYS A 266 -6.97 -10.43 -15.54
C LYS A 266 -8.15 -10.18 -14.60
N PHE A 267 -8.01 -9.34 -13.59
CA PHE A 267 -8.97 -9.23 -12.50
C PHE A 267 -9.18 -7.79 -12.06
N ASP A 268 -10.31 -7.54 -11.41
CA ASP A 268 -10.61 -6.26 -10.80
C ASP A 268 -10.42 -6.31 -9.28
N HIS A 269 -10.10 -5.18 -8.67
CA HIS A 269 -9.83 -5.07 -7.24
C HIS A 269 -10.47 -3.81 -6.68
N ALA A 270 -11.44 -3.97 -5.78
CA ALA A 270 -11.98 -2.88 -4.97
C ALA A 270 -11.29 -2.86 -3.61
N LEU A 271 -10.80 -1.70 -3.17
CA LEU A 271 -10.25 -1.47 -1.84
C LEU A 271 -11.29 -0.66 -1.05
N ASN A 272 -11.90 -1.28 -0.05
CA ASN A 272 -12.97 -0.69 0.76
C ASN A 272 -12.47 -0.37 2.17
N ASP A 273 -13.04 0.65 2.81
CA ASP A 273 -12.70 1.02 4.19
C ASP A 273 -13.07 -0.12 5.17
N HIS A 274 -12.08 -0.60 5.92
CA HIS A 274 -12.24 -1.68 6.89
C HIS A 274 -13.23 -1.35 8.01
N PHE A 275 -13.29 -0.10 8.47
CA PHE A 275 -14.04 0.26 9.69
C PHE A 275 -15.56 0.36 9.49
N ARG A 276 -16.05 0.32 8.24
CA ARG A 276 -17.48 0.30 7.91
C ARG A 276 -18.04 -1.10 7.58
N LEU A 277 -17.22 -2.15 7.68
CA LEU A 277 -17.65 -3.53 7.42
C LEU A 277 -18.24 -4.24 8.67
N ASP A 278 -18.20 -3.62 9.85
CA ASP A 278 -18.77 -4.15 11.10
C ASP A 278 -20.27 -3.83 11.29
N THR A 279 -20.90 -3.10 10.36
CA THR A 279 -22.36 -3.10 10.24
C THR A 279 -22.82 -4.44 9.65
N PRO A 280 -23.84 -5.11 10.23
CA PRO A 280 -24.28 -6.43 9.78
C PRO A 280 -24.57 -6.39 8.28
N PRO A 281 -24.19 -7.43 7.51
CA PRO A 281 -24.36 -7.41 6.06
C PRO A 281 -25.84 -7.24 5.75
N MET A 282 -26.21 -6.08 5.21
CA MET A 282 -27.44 -5.96 4.45
C MET A 282 -27.30 -6.94 3.28
N THR A 283 -27.94 -8.10 3.44
CA THR A 283 -28.41 -9.02 2.40
C THR A 283 -27.96 -8.65 0.98
N MET A 284 -26.70 -8.94 0.66
CA MET A 284 -26.34 -9.25 -0.72
C MET A 284 -26.99 -10.61 -0.98
N ALA A 285 -28.05 -10.60 -1.78
CA ALA A 285 -28.84 -11.79 -2.09
C ALA A 285 -27.98 -12.78 -2.89
N GLY A 286 -27.33 -13.68 -2.15
CA GLY A 286 -26.51 -14.78 -2.64
C GLY A 286 -25.80 -15.36 -1.42
N GLU A 287 -26.20 -16.56 -1.01
CA GLU A 287 -25.75 -17.23 0.22
C GLU A 287 -24.23 -17.17 0.40
N VAL A 288 -23.77 -16.30 1.30
CA VAL A 288 -22.44 -16.40 1.91
C VAL A 288 -22.64 -16.94 3.31
N THR A 289 -22.44 -18.25 3.48
CA THR A 289 -22.30 -18.86 4.81
C THR A 289 -21.03 -18.33 5.46
N TYR A 290 -21.18 -17.39 6.38
CA TYR A 290 -20.12 -17.01 7.31
C TYR A 290 -19.94 -18.16 8.31
N SER A 291 -18.87 -18.95 8.17
CA SER A 291 -18.40 -19.79 9.26
C SER A 291 -17.76 -18.88 10.31
N THR A 292 -18.54 -18.49 11.31
CA THR A 292 -18.04 -17.86 12.53
C THR A 292 -17.10 -18.85 13.22
N LEU A 293 -15.78 -18.59 13.18
CA LEU A 293 -14.83 -19.31 14.02
C LEU A 293 -15.02 -18.84 15.46
N ASP A 294 -15.73 -19.66 16.22
CA ASP A 294 -15.87 -19.56 17.67
C ASP A 294 -14.52 -19.93 18.31
N PHE A 295 -13.82 -18.93 18.87
CA PHE A 295 -12.54 -19.13 19.56
C PHE A 295 -12.70 -19.53 21.04
N SER A 296 -13.89 -19.93 21.49
CA SER A 296 -14.08 -20.37 22.88
C SER A 296 -13.62 -21.79 23.19
N GLN A 297 -13.24 -22.60 22.19
CA GLN A 297 -12.73 -23.97 22.41
C GLN A 297 -11.60 -24.36 21.45
N ALA A 298 -10.43 -23.74 21.58
CA ALA A 298 -9.17 -24.36 21.18
C ALA A 298 -8.28 -24.51 22.41
N GLY A 299 -8.38 -25.68 23.04
CA GLY A 299 -7.69 -26.02 24.27
C GLY A 299 -6.17 -26.02 24.14
N ALA A 300 -5.55 -25.48 25.19
CA ALA A 300 -4.36 -25.94 25.91
C ALA A 300 -3.41 -26.97 25.25
N ASN A 301 -2.12 -26.66 25.47
CA ASN A 301 -0.88 -27.46 25.30
C ASN A 301 -0.12 -27.14 24.00
N THR A 302 1.09 -26.58 23.99
CA THR A 302 2.16 -26.43 25.00
C THR A 302 3.07 -25.25 24.63
N ALA A 303 3.19 -24.25 25.49
CA ALA A 303 4.37 -23.38 25.58
C ALA A 303 4.54 -22.96 27.05
N ALA A 304 5.75 -23.08 27.55
CA ALA A 304 6.07 -23.08 28.97
C ALA A 304 5.54 -21.85 29.72
N LYS A 305 4.96 -22.10 30.90
CA LYS A 305 4.63 -21.12 31.93
C LYS A 305 5.84 -20.17 32.15
N PRO A 306 5.68 -18.84 32.10
CA PRO A 306 6.74 -17.94 32.54
C PRO A 306 6.96 -18.11 34.06
N PRO A 307 8.20 -18.01 34.55
CA PRO A 307 8.47 -18.10 35.98
C PRO A 307 7.78 -16.94 36.72
N GLY A 308 6.95 -17.30 37.70
CA GLY A 308 5.97 -16.43 38.36
C GLY A 308 6.57 -15.40 39.32
N ASN A 309 7.20 -14.34 38.81
CA ASN A 309 7.56 -13.17 39.60
C ASN A 309 7.57 -11.86 38.77
N CYS A 310 6.62 -11.70 37.84
CA CYS A 310 6.46 -10.46 37.07
C CYS A 310 4.97 -10.19 36.78
N GLU A 311 4.20 -9.81 37.80
CA GLU A 311 2.76 -9.60 37.68
C GLU A 311 2.37 -8.22 37.10
N ASP A 312 3.33 -7.40 36.66
CA ASP A 312 3.07 -5.97 36.40
C ASP A 312 3.85 -5.38 35.21
N VAL A 313 4.34 -6.24 34.30
CA VAL A 313 5.03 -5.81 33.07
C VAL A 313 4.16 -6.16 31.87
N THR A 314 3.44 -5.16 31.38
CA THR A 314 2.72 -5.21 30.10
C THR A 314 3.70 -4.90 28.98
N TYR A 315 3.66 -5.67 27.90
CA TYR A 315 4.40 -5.37 26.68
C TYR A 315 3.39 -5.23 25.53
N SER A 316 3.55 -4.20 24.72
CA SER A 316 2.81 -4.04 23.46
C SER A 316 3.80 -3.78 22.34
N HIS A 317 3.59 -4.40 21.19
CA HIS A 317 4.12 -3.86 19.93
C HIS A 317 3.39 -2.54 19.67
N VAL A 318 4.10 -1.41 19.76
CA VAL A 318 3.50 -0.08 19.62
C VAL A 318 3.38 0.28 18.13
N ASN A 319 2.15 0.56 17.71
CA ASN A 319 1.78 1.18 16.43
C ASN A 319 1.97 2.70 16.51
N PHE A 320 2.46 3.31 15.43
CA PHE A 320 2.74 4.74 15.32
C PHE A 320 1.48 5.61 15.33
N LYS A 321 1.41 6.56 16.26
CA LYS A 321 0.84 7.89 16.01
C LYS A 321 1.79 8.97 16.52
N THR A 322 1.95 9.96 15.65
CA THR A 322 2.49 11.30 15.83
C THR A 322 2.46 11.83 17.27
N SER A 323 3.60 12.35 17.73
CA SER A 323 3.76 13.44 18.70
C SER A 323 2.48 13.87 19.42
N THR A 324 2.12 13.17 20.49
CA THR A 324 1.50 13.70 21.70
C THR A 324 1.33 12.53 22.66
N ILE A 325 1.69 12.74 23.91
CA ILE A 325 1.40 11.83 25.01
C ILE A 325 -0.09 11.45 24.94
N ASN A 326 -0.40 10.14 25.09
CA ASN A 326 -1.76 9.64 25.13
C ASN A 326 -2.60 10.45 26.15
N GLN A 327 -3.92 10.56 25.95
CA GLN A 327 -4.80 11.32 26.85
C GLN A 327 -4.75 10.85 28.33
N ASP A 328 -4.18 9.68 28.60
CA ASP A 328 -3.98 9.08 29.92
C ASP A 328 -2.58 9.35 30.55
N GLY A 329 -1.68 10.05 29.85
CA GLY A 329 -0.37 10.45 30.38
C GLY A 329 0.77 9.45 30.21
N THR A 330 0.65 8.42 29.36
CA THR A 330 1.75 7.45 29.12
C THR A 330 2.77 7.94 28.08
N PRO A 331 4.08 7.68 28.28
CA PRO A 331 5.15 8.10 27.37
C PRO A 331 5.20 7.32 26.05
N ALA A 332 5.39 8.01 24.91
CA ALA A 332 5.57 7.44 23.58
C ALA A 332 6.85 7.98 22.91
N ALA A 333 7.71 7.10 22.36
CA ALA A 333 9.02 7.46 21.81
C ALA A 333 9.15 7.27 20.28
N PRO A 334 10.04 8.02 19.59
CA PRO A 334 10.19 7.97 18.14
C PRO A 334 10.66 6.61 17.55
N SER A 335 10.44 6.49 16.24
CA SER A 335 10.43 5.26 15.44
C SER A 335 11.74 4.47 15.39
N ASN A 336 11.63 3.14 15.61
CA ASN A 336 12.63 2.05 15.57
C ASN A 336 13.06 1.47 16.91
N ASP A 337 12.60 2.02 18.05
CA ASP A 337 13.12 1.63 19.35
C ASP A 337 12.05 0.94 20.22
N LEU A 338 12.49 -0.08 20.96
CA LEU A 338 11.62 -0.88 21.84
C LEU A 338 11.34 -0.07 23.10
N VAL A 339 10.07 0.29 23.35
CA VAL A 339 9.67 0.98 24.57
C VAL A 339 9.04 -0.01 25.55
N LEU A 340 9.57 -0.08 26.77
CA LEU A 340 8.99 -0.85 27.87
C LEU A 340 8.57 0.11 28.97
N TRP A 341 7.34 0.00 29.48
CA TRP A 341 6.91 0.84 30.59
C TRP A 341 6.08 0.08 31.61
N SER A 342 5.98 0.65 32.80
CA SER A 342 5.21 0.13 33.92
C SER A 342 4.45 1.28 34.56
N ASN A 343 3.12 1.23 34.47
CA ASN A 343 2.22 2.22 35.04
C ASN A 343 2.34 2.27 36.57
N SER A 344 2.38 1.10 37.22
CA SER A 344 2.48 0.99 38.68
C SER A 344 3.79 1.58 39.23
N ARG A 345 4.86 1.54 38.44
CA ARG A 345 6.18 2.09 38.79
C ARG A 345 6.43 3.49 38.23
N LYS A 346 5.49 4.02 37.43
CA LYS A 346 5.67 5.22 36.58
C LYS A 346 7.06 5.26 35.95
N LEU A 347 7.45 4.16 35.30
CA LEU A 347 8.80 3.98 34.75
C LEU A 347 8.72 3.54 33.29
N ALA A 348 9.51 4.18 32.43
CA ALA A 348 9.61 3.86 31.02
C ALA A 348 11.09 3.72 30.58
N TYR A 349 11.33 2.78 29.68
CA TYR A 349 12.60 2.49 29.04
C TYR A 349 12.40 2.64 27.53
N VAL A 350 13.34 3.31 26.86
CA VAL A 350 13.47 3.29 25.40
C VAL A 350 14.74 2.54 25.07
N ILE A 351 14.62 1.47 24.30
CA ILE A 351 15.68 0.53 24.00
C ILE A 351 16.01 0.63 22.52
N GLU A 352 17.17 1.19 22.21
CA GLU A 352 17.62 1.43 20.84
C GLU A 352 18.76 0.47 20.49
N LEU A 353 18.68 -0.20 19.34
CA LEU A 353 19.82 -1.00 18.86
C LEU A 353 20.92 -0.06 18.35
N ALA A 354 22.09 -0.10 18.97
CA ALA A 354 23.28 0.61 18.53
C ALA A 354 24.16 -0.32 17.68
N VAL A 355 24.56 0.17 16.50
CA VAL A 355 25.51 -0.51 15.61
C VAL A 355 26.83 0.27 15.69
N PRO A 356 27.83 -0.23 16.41
CA PRO A 356 29.12 0.44 16.46
C PRO A 356 29.90 0.13 15.18
N TRP A 357 30.13 1.15 14.34
CA TRP A 357 31.22 1.10 13.37
C TRP A 357 32.50 1.55 14.08
N LYS A 358 33.26 0.57 14.57
CA LYS A 358 34.60 0.58 15.21
C LYS A 358 35.02 1.82 16.04
N ASP A 359 35.15 3.01 15.45
CA ASP A 359 35.86 4.14 16.07
C ASP A 359 34.93 5.24 16.62
N ALA A 360 33.61 5.16 16.42
CA ALA A 360 32.64 6.19 16.84
C ALA A 360 31.59 5.68 17.85
N ILE A 361 31.98 4.77 18.75
CA ILE A 361 31.05 4.08 19.67
C ILE A 361 30.44 5.05 20.69
N GLU A 362 31.27 5.83 21.39
CA GLU A 362 30.81 6.80 22.40
C GLU A 362 30.01 7.95 21.78
N GLU A 363 30.42 8.42 20.61
CA GLU A 363 29.71 9.48 19.88
C GLU A 363 28.34 9.00 19.37
N ALA A 364 28.24 7.77 18.86
CA ALA A 364 26.97 7.18 18.47
C ALA A 364 26.05 6.95 19.68
N PHE A 365 26.61 6.58 20.84
CA PHE A 365 25.89 6.42 22.09
C PHE A 365 25.30 7.76 22.58
N GLU A 366 26.11 8.82 22.65
CA GLU A 366 25.66 10.13 23.12
C GLU A 366 24.68 10.79 22.15
N ARG A 367 24.89 10.65 20.83
CA ARG A 367 23.94 11.14 19.82
C ARG A 367 22.57 10.47 19.93
N LYS A 368 22.53 9.17 20.20
CA LYS A 368 21.27 8.42 20.41
C LYS A 368 20.59 8.84 21.71
N LYS A 369 21.34 9.03 22.79
CA LYS A 369 20.82 9.54 24.05
C LYS A 369 20.22 10.94 23.91
N LEU A 370 20.87 11.82 23.15
CA LEU A 370 20.40 13.19 22.92
C LEU A 370 19.11 13.27 22.10
N ARG A 371 18.88 12.31 21.18
CA ARG A 371 17.65 12.21 20.38
C ARG A 371 16.38 12.19 21.24
N TYR A 372 16.46 11.57 22.41
CA TYR A 372 15.33 11.39 23.32
C TYR A 372 15.25 12.44 24.43
N ALA A 373 16.13 13.45 24.44
CA ALA A 373 16.22 14.41 25.54
C ALA A 373 14.91 15.21 25.76
N ASN A 374 14.28 15.69 24.68
CA ASN A 374 13.03 16.44 24.77
C ASN A 374 11.87 15.57 25.27
N LEU A 375 11.82 14.32 24.82
CA LEU A 375 10.81 13.37 25.27
C LEU A 375 11.03 12.97 26.73
N ALA A 376 12.28 12.71 27.12
CA ALA A 376 12.62 12.43 28.50
C ALA A 376 12.13 13.55 29.42
N ALA A 377 12.38 14.81 29.05
CA ALA A 377 11.92 15.97 29.81
C ALA A 377 10.39 16.06 29.90
N GLU A 378 9.66 15.84 28.80
CA GLU A 378 8.19 15.89 28.80
C GLU A 378 7.56 14.77 29.65
N VAL A 379 8.18 13.60 29.65
CA VAL A 379 7.73 12.43 30.42
C VAL A 379 8.04 12.59 31.90
N GLU A 380 9.22 13.13 32.21
CA GLU A 380 9.63 13.47 33.57
C GLU A 380 8.76 14.57 34.19
N ASP A 381 8.35 15.58 33.42
CA ASP A 381 7.41 16.63 33.85
C ASP A 381 6.05 16.05 34.27
N ARG A 382 5.63 14.94 33.64
CA ARG A 382 4.40 14.20 34.01
C ARG A 382 4.60 13.20 35.15
N GLY A 383 5.75 13.24 35.82
CA GLY A 383 6.06 12.43 37.01
C GLY A 383 6.44 10.99 36.71
N TRP A 384 6.89 10.69 35.48
CA TRP A 384 7.44 9.40 35.11
C TRP A 384 8.96 9.41 35.14
N LYS A 385 9.56 8.27 35.47
CA LYS A 385 11.00 8.04 35.27
C LYS A 385 11.22 7.54 33.86
N PHE A 386 12.10 8.19 33.10
CA PHE A 386 12.39 7.80 31.72
C PHE A 386 13.86 7.42 31.57
N LYS A 387 14.14 6.29 30.90
CA LYS A 387 15.50 5.77 30.69
C LYS A 387 15.75 5.45 29.23
N VAL A 388 16.80 6.03 28.65
CA VAL A 388 17.29 5.66 27.33
C VAL A 388 18.36 4.58 27.48
N CYS A 389 18.18 3.46 26.77
CA CYS A 389 18.98 2.25 26.87
C CYS A 389 19.45 1.82 25.48
N PRO A 390 20.49 2.46 24.93
CA PRO A 390 21.15 1.94 23.74
C PRO A 390 21.80 0.59 24.07
N VAL A 391 21.46 -0.43 23.31
CA VAL A 391 21.94 -1.81 23.47
C VAL A 391 22.64 -2.28 22.21
N GLU A 392 23.62 -3.17 22.38
CA GLU A 392 24.43 -3.65 21.26
C GLU A 392 24.36 -5.17 21.15
N VAL A 393 24.02 -5.61 19.94
CA VAL A 393 24.11 -6.99 19.49
C VAL A 393 24.81 -6.97 18.14
N GLY A 394 26.05 -7.44 18.11
CA GLY A 394 26.92 -7.42 16.94
C GLY A 394 26.82 -8.71 16.12
N CYS A 395 27.41 -8.67 14.92
CA CYS A 395 27.51 -9.84 14.06
C CYS A 395 28.31 -10.97 14.73
N ARG A 396 28.11 -12.22 14.26
CA ARG A 396 28.75 -13.43 14.78
C ARG A 396 28.46 -13.69 16.27
N GLY A 397 27.27 -13.32 16.73
CA GLY A 397 26.82 -13.67 18.08
C GLY A 397 27.34 -12.77 19.18
N PHE A 398 27.92 -11.62 18.86
CA PHE A 398 28.39 -10.71 19.89
C PHE A 398 27.21 -10.06 20.61
N VAL A 399 27.17 -10.13 21.95
CA VAL A 399 26.18 -9.43 22.78
C VAL A 399 26.92 -8.60 23.82
N ALA A 400 26.71 -7.29 23.82
CA ALA A 400 27.42 -6.40 24.73
C ALA A 400 26.90 -6.49 26.18
N SER A 401 27.72 -6.00 27.11
CA SER A 401 27.39 -5.94 28.53
C SER A 401 26.20 -5.00 28.83
N THR A 402 25.94 -4.01 27.97
CA THR A 402 24.79 -3.09 28.02
C THR A 402 23.47 -3.84 27.87
N THR A 403 23.38 -4.76 26.90
CA THR A 403 22.23 -5.63 26.68
C THR A 403 21.99 -6.55 27.88
N ALA A 404 23.05 -7.14 28.43
CA ALA A 404 22.95 -7.96 29.64
C ALA A 404 22.55 -7.15 30.89
N LYS A 405 22.96 -5.88 30.98
CA LYS A 405 22.58 -4.96 32.06
C LYS A 405 21.11 -4.59 31.97
N LEU A 406 20.60 -4.25 30.78
CA LEU A 406 19.20 -3.97 30.54
C LEU A 406 18.31 -5.14 30.97
N LEU A 407 18.65 -6.38 30.57
CA LEU A 407 17.89 -7.58 30.98
C LEU A 407 17.76 -7.70 32.50
N ARG A 408 18.83 -7.40 33.27
CA ARG A 408 18.76 -7.41 34.74
C ARG A 408 17.92 -6.27 35.30
N GLU A 409 17.98 -5.09 34.68
CA GLU A 409 17.21 -3.91 35.09
C GLU A 409 15.71 -4.10 34.87
N VAL A 410 15.30 -4.77 33.79
CA VAL A 410 13.89 -5.08 33.49
C VAL A 410 13.40 -6.36 34.20
N GLY A 411 14.23 -6.98 35.04
CA GLY A 411 13.83 -8.09 35.92
C GLY A 411 14.17 -9.49 35.41
N VAL A 412 14.76 -9.63 34.23
CA VAL A 412 15.20 -10.93 33.68
C VAL A 412 16.52 -11.35 34.33
N ARG A 413 16.49 -12.42 35.14
CA ARG A 413 17.63 -12.88 35.95
C ARG A 413 17.84 -14.39 35.83
N GLY A 414 19.00 -14.86 36.30
CA GLY A 414 19.28 -16.29 36.47
C GLY A 414 19.25 -17.07 35.15
N GLN A 415 18.54 -18.20 35.13
CA GLN A 415 18.44 -19.06 33.95
C GLN A 415 17.73 -18.36 32.77
N ALA A 416 16.67 -17.59 33.04
CA ALA A 416 15.95 -16.83 32.01
C ALA A 416 16.86 -15.82 31.32
N GLN A 417 17.75 -15.15 32.07
CA GLN A 417 18.74 -14.24 31.49
C GLN A 417 19.73 -14.97 30.59
N ARG A 418 20.25 -16.13 31.02
CA ARG A 418 21.20 -16.92 30.22
C ARG A 418 20.56 -17.43 28.94
N GLN A 419 19.27 -17.81 29.00
CA GLN A 419 18.52 -18.26 27.84
C GLN A 419 18.28 -17.11 26.85
N ALA A 420 17.82 -15.95 27.32
CA ALA A 420 17.62 -14.76 26.47
C ALA A 420 18.91 -14.31 25.78
N ILE A 421 20.03 -14.29 26.50
CA ILE A 421 21.34 -13.98 25.89
C ILE A 421 21.71 -15.01 24.82
N ARG A 422 21.50 -16.30 25.09
CA ARG A 422 21.79 -17.38 24.12
C ARG A 422 20.95 -17.25 22.85
N GLU A 423 19.68 -16.89 22.97
CA GLU A 423 18.80 -16.67 21.81
C GLU A 423 19.25 -15.46 20.98
N LEU A 424 19.65 -14.36 21.62
CA LEU A 424 20.23 -13.20 20.94
C LEU A 424 21.53 -13.56 20.20
N VAL A 425 22.43 -14.30 20.85
CA VAL A 425 23.68 -14.82 20.24
C VAL A 425 23.36 -15.66 19.00
N ASN A 426 22.52 -16.69 19.16
CA ASN A 426 22.18 -17.60 18.07
C ASN A 426 21.52 -16.89 16.89
N THR A 427 20.64 -15.91 17.17
CA THR A 427 19.96 -15.13 16.14
C THR A 427 20.95 -14.28 15.36
N ALA A 428 21.84 -13.57 16.05
CA ALA A 428 22.89 -12.76 15.43
C ALA A 428 23.92 -13.61 14.66
N GLU A 429 24.27 -14.80 15.14
CA GLU A 429 25.12 -15.75 14.42
C GLU A 429 24.45 -16.25 13.15
N ARG A 430 23.20 -16.69 13.21
CA ARG A 430 22.49 -17.23 12.05
C ARG A 430 22.33 -16.18 10.94
N THR A 431 21.96 -14.95 11.30
CA THR A 431 21.79 -13.86 10.33
C THR A 431 23.12 -13.44 9.73
N SER A 432 24.17 -13.28 10.54
CA SER A 432 25.51 -12.95 10.03
C SER A 432 26.15 -14.08 9.23
N HIS A 433 25.89 -15.34 9.56
CA HIS A 433 26.33 -16.50 8.79
C HIS A 433 25.62 -16.59 7.44
N TRP A 434 24.32 -16.32 7.40
CA TRP A 434 23.59 -16.21 6.14
C TRP A 434 24.17 -15.11 5.24
N LEU A 435 24.43 -13.93 5.79
CA LEU A 435 25.10 -12.82 5.07
C LEU A 435 26.49 -13.24 4.59
N TRP A 436 27.26 -13.93 5.43
CA TRP A 436 28.58 -14.46 5.07
C TRP A 436 28.50 -15.46 3.92
N LEU A 437 27.56 -16.40 3.93
CA LEU A 437 27.36 -17.36 2.84
C LEU A 437 27.02 -16.65 1.53
N LYS A 438 26.26 -15.56 1.59
CA LYS A 438 25.89 -14.74 0.43
C LYS A 438 27.01 -13.83 -0.09
N ARG A 439 28.13 -13.67 0.61
CA ARG A 439 29.24 -12.80 0.18
C ARG A 439 29.91 -13.21 -1.14
N ALA A 440 29.83 -14.49 -1.52
CA ALA A 440 30.41 -15.03 -2.75
C ALA A 440 29.37 -15.17 -3.88
N ASP A 441 28.12 -14.80 -3.60
CA ASP A 441 27.06 -14.75 -4.60
C ASP A 441 27.34 -13.57 -5.54
N ILE A 442 27.56 -13.87 -6.81
CA ILE A 442 28.00 -12.89 -7.84
C ILE A 442 26.95 -11.79 -8.06
N THR A 443 25.71 -12.04 -7.61
CA THR A 443 24.61 -11.06 -7.60
C THR A 443 24.80 -9.93 -6.58
N TRP A 444 25.65 -10.12 -5.55
CA TRP A 444 25.94 -9.11 -4.52
C TRP A 444 27.20 -8.27 -4.82
N VAL A 445 28.04 -8.68 -5.78
CA VAL A 445 29.22 -7.92 -6.17
C VAL A 445 28.79 -6.91 -7.23
N ALA A 446 28.47 -5.69 -6.80
CA ALA A 446 28.47 -4.54 -7.69
C ALA A 446 29.81 -4.55 -8.46
N LYS A 447 29.74 -4.64 -9.79
CA LYS A 447 30.92 -4.42 -10.66
C LYS A 447 31.50 -3.07 -10.28
N ALA A 448 32.61 -3.08 -9.55
CA ALA A 448 33.46 -1.91 -9.42
C ALA A 448 33.92 -1.57 -10.85
N ILE A 449 33.39 -0.46 -11.36
CA ILE A 449 33.74 0.05 -12.68
C ILE A 449 35.19 0.53 -12.59
N SER A 450 36.08 -0.15 -13.32
CA SER A 450 37.41 0.35 -13.70
C SER A 450 37.31 1.32 -14.87
#